data_AF-W4M0P6-F1
#
_entry.id   AF-W4M0P6-F1
#
_cell.length_a   1.000
_cell.length_b   1.000
_cell.length_c   1.000
_cell.angle_alpha   90.00
_cell.angle_beta   90.00
_cell.angle_gamma   90.00
#
_symmetry.space_group_name_H-M   'P 1'
#
loop_
_entity.id
_entity.type
_entity.pdbx_description
1 polymer ?
#
loop_
_entity_poly.entity_id
_entity_poly.type
_entity_poly.pdbx_seq_one_letter_code
_entity_poly.pdbx_strand_id
1 'polypeptide(L)'
;MVKGIGPHFAKKLVRAFGEQVFEVIEQTPERMTALDGIGPKRKKRVVDAWAEQKVIRSIMVFLHSHGVGTARAVRIYKTYGGDAIAKVRENPYRLALDIHGIGFKTADALAQRLGISNSYQSGILEYMILIGACTGRNMGYPEHNP
;
A
#
# COMPACT_ATOMS: atom_id res chain seq x y z
N MET A 1 -2.40 4.63 -14.99
CA MET A 1 -3.23 5.72 -15.54
C MET A 1 -3.78 6.52 -14.38
N VAL A 2 -3.46 7.82 -14.29
CA VAL A 2 -3.98 8.69 -13.23
C VAL A 2 -5.47 8.92 -13.51
N LYS A 3 -6.34 8.38 -12.65
CA LYS A 3 -7.80 8.54 -12.82
C LYS A 3 -8.14 10.03 -12.77
N GLY A 4 -8.89 10.51 -13.76
CA GLY A 4 -9.31 11.91 -13.85
C GLY A 4 -8.44 12.80 -14.75
N ILE A 5 -7.32 12.31 -15.28
CA ILE A 5 -6.53 13.00 -16.30
C ILE A 5 -6.81 12.38 -17.67
N GLY A 6 -7.55 13.10 -18.51
CA GLY A 6 -7.78 12.68 -19.90
C GLY A 6 -6.51 12.74 -20.74
N PRO A 7 -6.37 11.90 -21.79
CA PRO A 7 -5.16 11.82 -22.61
C PRO A 7 -4.77 13.16 -23.27
N HIS A 8 -5.74 13.99 -23.63
CA HIS A 8 -5.49 15.33 -24.16
C HIS A 8 -4.78 16.24 -23.15
N PHE A 9 -5.20 16.17 -21.88
CA PHE A 9 -4.62 16.98 -20.81
C PHE A 9 -3.23 16.50 -20.42
N ALA A 10 -3.03 15.17 -20.33
CA ALA A 10 -1.71 14.59 -20.13
C ALA A 10 -0.73 15.04 -21.21
N LYS A 11 -1.13 15.00 -22.49
CA LYS A 11 -0.31 15.50 -23.60
C LYS A 11 0.04 16.97 -23.44
N LYS A 12 -0.88 17.82 -22.99
CA LYS A 12 -0.63 19.26 -22.78
C LYS A 12 0.42 19.50 -21.69
N LEU A 13 0.31 18.79 -20.57
CA LEU A 13 1.29 18.88 -19.49
C LEU A 13 2.67 18.38 -19.91
N VAL A 14 2.75 17.22 -20.58
CA VAL A 14 4.02 16.67 -21.08
C VAL A 14 4.63 17.59 -22.15
N ARG A 15 3.82 18.20 -23.03
CA ARG A 15 4.32 19.15 -24.04
C ARG A 15 4.86 20.44 -23.40
N ALA A 16 4.27 20.90 -22.31
CA ALA A 16 4.67 22.14 -21.65
C ALA A 16 5.86 21.97 -20.68
N PHE A 17 5.89 20.86 -19.94
CA PHE A 17 6.85 20.66 -18.85
C PHE A 17 7.82 19.51 -19.09
N GLY A 18 7.60 18.68 -20.12
CA GLY A 18 8.47 17.56 -20.45
C GLY A 18 8.65 16.62 -19.26
N GLU A 19 9.90 16.31 -18.95
CA GLU A 19 10.30 15.46 -17.84
C GLU A 19 10.01 16.08 -16.46
N GLN A 20 9.96 17.41 -16.38
CA GLN A 20 9.66 18.15 -15.15
C GLN A 20 8.16 18.11 -14.79
N VAL A 21 7.32 17.46 -15.59
CA VAL A 21 5.86 17.44 -15.35
C VAL A 21 5.50 16.94 -13.94
N PHE A 22 6.22 15.94 -13.44
CA PHE A 22 5.97 15.39 -12.11
C PHE A 22 6.42 16.34 -11.01
N GLU A 23 7.59 16.97 -11.18
CA GLU A 23 8.09 17.99 -10.26
C GLU A 23 7.14 19.21 -10.22
N VAL A 24 6.62 19.62 -11.37
CA VAL A 24 5.63 20.70 -11.45
C VAL A 24 4.35 20.34 -10.70
N ILE A 25 3.84 19.11 -10.83
CA ILE A 25 2.64 18.69 -10.10
C ILE A 25 2.87 18.68 -8.58
N GLU A 26 4.07 18.31 -8.12
CA GLU A 26 4.38 18.17 -6.69
C GLU A 26 4.80 19.47 -6.02
N GLN A 27 5.68 20.24 -6.65
CA GLN A 27 6.35 21.39 -6.02
C GLN A 27 5.75 22.72 -6.45
N THR A 28 5.37 22.85 -7.72
CA THR A 28 4.92 24.12 -8.30
C THR A 28 3.64 23.98 -9.13
N PRO A 29 2.53 23.47 -8.56
CA PRO A 29 1.31 23.18 -9.31
C PRO A 29 0.66 24.44 -9.90
N GLU A 30 0.99 25.63 -9.38
CA GLU A 30 0.56 26.91 -9.95
C GLU A 30 1.07 27.14 -11.37
N ARG A 31 2.22 26.56 -11.77
CA ARG A 31 2.68 26.67 -13.17
C ARG A 31 1.69 26.05 -14.15
N MET A 32 0.85 25.10 -13.69
CA MET A 32 -0.15 24.47 -14.54
C MET A 32 -1.27 25.45 -14.93
N THR A 33 -1.61 26.45 -14.13
CA THR A 33 -2.69 27.39 -14.45
C THR A 33 -2.29 28.42 -15.50
N ALA A 34 -0.98 28.57 -15.76
CA ALA A 34 -0.47 29.34 -16.89
C ALA A 34 -0.79 28.68 -18.25
N LEU A 35 -1.14 27.39 -18.25
CA LEU A 35 -1.56 26.70 -19.46
C LEU A 35 -3.04 26.94 -19.72
N ASP A 36 -3.34 27.33 -20.96
CA ASP A 36 -4.71 27.56 -21.41
C ASP A 36 -5.62 26.34 -21.14
N GLY A 37 -6.83 26.57 -20.66
CA GLY A 37 -7.78 25.52 -20.30
C GLY A 37 -7.45 24.72 -19.03
N ILE A 38 -6.44 25.12 -18.23
CA ILE A 38 -6.18 24.53 -16.91
C ILE A 38 -6.59 25.51 -15.80
N GLY A 39 -7.88 25.51 -15.48
CA GLY A 39 -8.40 26.29 -14.35
C GLY A 39 -8.04 25.66 -12.98
N PRO A 40 -8.26 26.39 -11.87
CA PRO A 40 -7.91 25.96 -10.51
C PRO A 40 -8.58 24.65 -10.10
N LYS A 41 -9.84 24.41 -10.52
CA LYS A 41 -10.55 23.14 -10.27
C LYS A 41 -9.85 21.95 -10.93
N ARG A 42 -9.30 22.15 -12.14
CA ARG A 42 -8.62 21.10 -12.90
C ARG A 42 -7.22 20.85 -12.35
N LYS A 43 -6.48 21.90 -11.97
CA LYS A 43 -5.23 21.80 -11.21
C LYS A 43 -5.43 20.94 -9.95
N LYS A 44 -6.41 21.29 -9.11
CA LYS A 44 -6.69 20.56 -7.86
C LYS A 44 -6.92 19.07 -8.10
N ARG A 45 -7.78 18.72 -9.06
CA ARG A 45 -8.03 17.31 -9.43
C ARG A 45 -6.77 16.53 -9.83
N VAL A 46 -5.83 17.19 -10.50
CA VAL A 46 -4.57 16.56 -10.93
C VAL A 46 -3.67 16.31 -9.73
N VAL A 47 -3.53 17.31 -8.87
CA VAL A 47 -2.73 17.21 -7.64
C VAL A 47 -3.29 16.11 -6.74
N ASP A 48 -4.61 16.09 -6.51
CA ASP A 48 -5.28 15.09 -5.67
C ASP A 48 -5.09 13.68 -6.25
N ALA A 49 -5.34 13.50 -7.55
CA ALA A 49 -5.17 12.19 -8.20
C ALA A 49 -3.70 11.74 -8.25
N TRP A 50 -2.76 12.69 -8.37
CA TRP A 50 -1.33 12.40 -8.31
C TRP A 50 -0.91 11.93 -6.91
N ALA A 51 -1.36 12.64 -5.86
CA ALA A 51 -1.09 12.27 -4.48
C ALA A 51 -1.64 10.87 -4.15
N GLU A 52 -2.87 10.56 -4.57
CA GLU A 52 -3.47 9.24 -4.41
C GLU A 52 -2.64 8.15 -5.11
N GLN A 53 -2.23 8.39 -6.37
CA GLN A 53 -1.40 7.44 -7.11
C GLN A 53 -0.02 7.23 -6.48
N LYS A 54 0.57 8.28 -5.90
CA LYS A 54 1.85 8.19 -5.19
C LYS A 54 1.74 7.30 -3.94
N VAL A 55 0.67 7.44 -3.18
CA VAL A 55 0.39 6.59 -2.01
C VAL A 55 0.19 5.13 -2.44
N ILE A 56 -0.60 4.88 -3.49
CA ILE A 56 -0.77 3.51 -4.01
C ILE A 56 0.59 2.93 -4.43
N ARG A 57 1.40 3.69 -5.17
CA ARG A 57 2.71 3.25 -5.62
C ARG A 57 3.65 2.96 -4.45
N SER A 58 3.70 3.82 -3.44
CA SER A 58 4.58 3.63 -2.28
C SER A 58 4.21 2.36 -1.50
N ILE A 59 2.91 2.10 -1.31
CA ILE A 59 2.41 0.87 -0.69
C ILE A 59 2.84 -0.36 -1.49
N MET A 60 2.64 -0.34 -2.81
CA MET A 60 2.98 -1.48 -3.66
C MET A 60 4.49 -1.76 -3.64
N VAL A 61 5.32 -0.72 -3.78
CA VAL A 61 6.78 -0.84 -3.70
C VAL A 61 7.22 -1.38 -2.34
N PHE A 62 6.65 -0.87 -1.24
CA PHE A 62 6.96 -1.33 0.11
C PHE A 62 6.61 -2.81 0.30
N LEU A 63 5.41 -3.22 -0.11
CA LEU A 63 4.98 -4.62 0.05
C LEU A 63 5.83 -5.56 -0.82
N HIS A 64 6.12 -5.17 -2.06
CA HIS A 64 6.98 -5.95 -2.95
C HIS A 64 8.43 -6.05 -2.43
N SER A 65 9.00 -4.97 -1.91
CA SER A 65 10.35 -5.00 -1.34
C SER A 65 10.44 -5.95 -0.13
N HIS A 66 9.33 -6.15 0.59
CA HIS A 66 9.22 -7.13 1.66
C HIS A 66 8.63 -8.48 1.21
N GLY A 67 8.69 -8.79 -0.09
CA GLY A 67 8.39 -10.14 -0.61
C GLY A 67 6.91 -10.47 -0.77
N VAL A 68 6.02 -9.50 -0.64
CA VAL A 68 4.59 -9.70 -0.88
C VAL A 68 4.32 -9.64 -2.38
N GLY A 69 3.83 -10.73 -2.94
CA GLY A 69 3.45 -10.78 -4.37
C GLY A 69 2.27 -9.86 -4.70
N THR A 70 2.17 -9.47 -5.98
CA THR A 70 1.20 -8.47 -6.48
C THR A 70 -0.24 -8.75 -6.08
N ALA A 71 -0.70 -10.00 -6.20
CA ALA A 71 -2.08 -10.38 -5.86
C ALA A 71 -2.42 -10.22 -4.37
N ARG A 72 -1.42 -10.36 -3.49
CA ARG A 72 -1.58 -10.12 -2.04
C ARG A 72 -1.49 -8.62 -1.76
N ALA A 73 -0.51 -7.93 -2.35
CA ALA A 73 -0.37 -6.48 -2.18
C ALA A 73 -1.64 -5.71 -2.56
N VAL A 74 -2.30 -6.10 -3.67
CA VAL A 74 -3.61 -5.55 -4.07
C VAL A 74 -4.68 -5.77 -3.00
N ARG A 75 -4.71 -6.93 -2.35
CA ARG A 75 -5.68 -7.20 -1.27
C ARG A 75 -5.39 -6.35 -0.04
N ILE A 76 -4.13 -6.25 0.37
CA ILE A 76 -3.70 -5.40 1.49
C ILE A 76 -4.11 -3.96 1.26
N TYR A 77 -3.86 -3.43 0.06
CA TYR A 77 -4.30 -2.08 -0.31
C TYR A 77 -5.82 -1.94 -0.29
N LYS A 78 -6.59 -2.92 -0.79
CA LYS A 78 -8.06 -2.88 -0.74
C LYS A 78 -8.62 -2.88 0.67
N THR A 79 -7.96 -3.56 1.61
CA THR A 79 -8.41 -3.65 3.01
C THR A 79 -8.03 -2.42 3.83
N TYR A 80 -6.80 -1.91 3.68
CA TYR A 80 -6.27 -0.85 4.56
C TYR A 80 -6.09 0.51 3.87
N GLY A 81 -6.27 0.60 2.55
CA GLY A 81 -6.13 1.86 1.81
C GLY A 81 -4.75 2.50 2.01
N GLY A 82 -4.75 3.82 2.27
CA GLY A 82 -3.54 4.60 2.51
C GLY A 82 -2.74 4.18 3.75
N ASP A 83 -3.40 3.53 4.71
CA ASP A 83 -2.80 3.14 5.99
C ASP A 83 -2.09 1.78 5.93
N ALA A 84 -2.06 1.13 4.76
CA ALA A 84 -1.49 -0.20 4.59
C ALA A 84 -0.06 -0.32 5.13
N ILE A 85 0.82 0.65 4.85
CA ILE A 85 2.22 0.61 5.35
C ILE A 85 2.23 0.72 6.88
N ALA A 86 1.45 1.65 7.45
CA ALA A 86 1.41 1.87 8.90
C ALA A 86 0.91 0.61 9.62
N LYS A 87 -0.19 0.02 9.15
CA LYS A 87 -0.75 -1.21 9.71
C LYS A 87 0.18 -2.42 9.62
N VAL A 88 0.86 -2.56 8.48
CA VAL A 88 1.82 -3.64 8.29
C VAL A 88 3.05 -3.48 9.19
N ARG A 89 3.52 -2.25 9.40
CA ARG A 89 4.65 -1.97 10.31
C ARG A 89 4.25 -2.13 11.78
N GLU A 90 3.02 -1.75 12.13
CA GLU A 90 2.46 -1.87 13.48
C GLU A 90 2.34 -3.34 13.88
N ASN A 91 1.65 -4.14 13.07
CA ASN A 91 1.50 -5.57 13.32
C ASN A 91 1.20 -6.34 12.01
N PRO A 92 2.20 -7.00 11.38
CA PRO A 92 2.01 -7.75 10.14
C PRO A 92 1.15 -9.00 10.31
N TYR A 93 1.00 -9.54 11.53
CA TYR A 93 0.16 -10.72 11.80
C TYR A 93 -1.33 -10.44 11.62
N ARG A 94 -1.75 -9.16 11.73
CA ARG A 94 -3.12 -8.74 11.40
C ARG A 94 -3.51 -9.09 9.97
N LEU A 95 -2.56 -9.13 9.03
CA LEU A 95 -2.84 -9.53 7.66
C LEU A 95 -3.43 -10.94 7.57
N ALA A 96 -3.01 -11.85 8.45
CA ALA A 96 -3.50 -13.22 8.47
C ALA A 96 -4.94 -13.35 8.98
N LEU A 97 -5.46 -12.30 9.63
CA LEU A 97 -6.81 -12.25 10.21
C LEU A 97 -7.74 -11.42 9.33
N ASP A 98 -7.28 -10.25 8.89
CA ASP A 98 -8.09 -9.28 8.17
C ASP A 98 -8.22 -9.62 6.66
N ILE A 99 -7.35 -10.48 6.11
CA ILE A 99 -7.24 -10.68 4.66
C ILE A 99 -7.25 -12.15 4.25
N HIS A 100 -8.34 -12.57 3.62
CA HIS A 100 -8.46 -13.92 3.08
C HIS A 100 -7.38 -14.23 2.01
N GLY A 101 -6.68 -15.35 2.20
CA GLY A 101 -5.58 -15.80 1.34
C GLY A 101 -4.20 -15.27 1.74
N ILE A 102 -4.09 -14.56 2.87
CA ILE A 102 -2.83 -14.33 3.58
C ILE A 102 -2.89 -15.18 4.85
N GLY A 103 -1.98 -16.14 4.98
CA GLY A 103 -1.88 -17.00 6.17
C GLY A 103 -0.70 -16.60 7.05
N PHE A 104 -0.63 -17.18 8.25
CA PHE A 104 0.43 -16.93 9.23
C PHE A 104 1.83 -16.95 8.62
N LYS A 105 2.19 -17.98 7.83
CA LYS A 105 3.51 -18.08 7.18
C LYS A 105 3.88 -16.87 6.32
N THR A 106 2.90 -16.25 5.66
CA THR A 106 3.15 -15.05 4.85
C THR A 106 3.33 -13.82 5.71
N ALA A 107 2.52 -13.69 6.77
CA ALA A 107 2.65 -12.60 7.73
C ALA A 107 3.96 -12.68 8.51
N ASP A 108 4.37 -13.88 8.91
CA ASP A 108 5.63 -14.16 9.60
C ASP A 108 6.83 -13.84 8.71
N ALA A 109 6.84 -14.30 7.45
CA ALA A 109 7.89 -13.93 6.49
C ALA A 109 8.00 -12.42 6.27
N LEU A 110 6.87 -11.70 6.30
CA LEU A 110 6.84 -10.24 6.22
C LEU A 110 7.39 -9.59 7.50
N ALA A 111 7.03 -10.11 8.67
CA ALA A 111 7.52 -9.65 9.98
C ALA A 111 9.05 -9.78 10.08
N GLN A 112 9.60 -10.93 9.67
CA GLN A 112 11.03 -11.19 9.64
C GLN A 112 11.77 -10.18 8.74
N ARG A 113 11.23 -9.88 7.56
CA ARG A 113 11.80 -8.89 6.63
C ARG A 113 11.71 -7.45 7.15
N LEU A 114 10.73 -7.16 8.00
CA LEU A 114 10.60 -5.87 8.68
C LEU A 114 11.57 -5.73 9.86
N GLY A 115 12.32 -6.79 10.21
CA GLY A 115 13.18 -6.80 11.38
C GLY A 115 12.41 -6.82 12.70
N ILE A 116 11.11 -7.14 12.66
CA ILE A 116 10.32 -7.45 13.85
C ILE A 116 10.83 -8.81 14.28
N SER A 117 11.84 -8.81 15.16
CA SER A 117 12.80 -9.89 15.33
C SER A 117 12.11 -11.19 15.70
N ASN A 118 12.15 -11.69 16.91
CA ASN A 118 11.87 -13.10 17.09
C ASN A 118 11.24 -13.35 18.44
N SER A 119 10.28 -12.52 18.78
CA SER A 119 9.32 -12.91 19.80
C SER A 119 8.34 -13.88 19.16
N TYR A 120 8.81 -15.04 18.68
CA TYR A 120 7.93 -16.17 18.34
C TYR A 120 6.99 -16.43 19.52
N GLN A 121 7.44 -16.21 20.76
CA GLN A 121 6.60 -16.28 21.95
C GLN A 121 5.54 -15.16 22.08
N SER A 122 5.85 -13.90 21.73
CA SER A 122 4.85 -12.81 21.81
C SER A 122 3.89 -12.79 20.62
N GLY A 123 4.37 -13.07 19.41
CA GLY A 123 3.53 -13.13 18.21
C GLY A 123 2.56 -14.32 18.25
N ILE A 124 3.00 -15.49 18.73
CA ILE A 124 2.12 -16.65 18.92
C ILE A 124 1.13 -16.39 20.06
N LEU A 125 1.55 -15.80 21.18
CA LEU A 125 0.63 -15.52 22.29
C LEU A 125 -0.42 -14.46 21.89
N GLU A 126 -0.02 -13.41 21.18
CA GLU A 126 -0.94 -12.38 20.68
C GLU A 126 -1.87 -12.94 19.60
N TYR A 127 -1.35 -13.75 18.67
CA TYR A 127 -2.15 -14.48 17.68
C TYR A 127 -3.12 -15.48 18.36
N MET A 128 -2.68 -16.21 19.39
CA MET A 128 -3.52 -17.12 20.18
C MET A 128 -4.58 -16.39 21.00
N ILE A 129 -4.28 -15.24 21.61
CA ILE A 129 -5.27 -14.40 22.29
C ILE A 129 -6.31 -13.91 21.29
N LEU A 130 -5.86 -13.47 20.11
CA LEU A 130 -6.72 -12.90 19.07
C LEU A 130 -7.61 -13.97 18.40
N ILE A 131 -7.12 -15.20 18.23
CA ILE A 131 -7.92 -16.33 17.71
C ILE A 131 -8.79 -16.96 18.81
N GLY A 132 -8.29 -17.04 20.05
CA GLY A 132 -9.03 -17.53 21.20
C GLY A 132 -10.28 -16.69 21.51
N ALA A 133 -10.22 -15.38 21.24
CA ALA A 133 -11.38 -14.49 21.27
C ALA A 133 -12.36 -14.70 20.09
N CYS A 134 -11.95 -15.40 19.03
CA CYS A 134 -12.67 -15.47 17.74
C CYS A 134 -13.14 -16.88 17.31
N THR A 135 -13.21 -17.88 18.19
CA THR A 135 -13.94 -19.17 18.05
C THR A 135 -13.11 -20.41 17.68
N GLY A 136 -13.36 -21.50 18.40
CA GLY A 136 -12.75 -22.82 18.22
C GLY A 136 -13.02 -23.45 16.85
N ARG A 137 -12.04 -23.36 15.95
CA ARG A 137 -11.97 -24.23 14.78
C ARG A 137 -10.52 -24.61 14.46
N ASN A 138 -10.34 -25.93 14.40
CA ASN A 138 -9.17 -26.72 14.06
C ASN A 138 -8.09 -26.00 13.22
N MET A 139 -6.91 -25.75 13.80
CA MET A 139 -5.71 -25.32 13.07
C MET A 139 -4.72 -26.49 13.02
N GLY A 140 -4.47 -27.01 11.81
CA GLY A 140 -3.34 -27.88 11.55
C GLY A 140 -2.04 -27.07 11.58
N TYR A 141 -1.24 -27.29 12.62
CA TYR A 141 0.15 -26.84 12.68
C TYR A 141 1.04 -27.83 11.91
N PRO A 142 2.06 -27.39 11.15
CA PRO A 142 3.13 -28.28 10.74
C PRO A 142 3.96 -28.62 11.99
N GLU A 143 3.98 -29.90 12.35
CA GLU A 143 4.82 -30.41 13.44
C GLU A 143 6.29 -30.06 13.18
N HIS A 144 6.93 -29.54 14.22
CA HIS A 144 8.37 -29.38 14.27
C HIS A 144 8.98 -30.80 14.29
N ASN A 145 9.63 -31.23 13.22
CA ASN A 145 10.53 -32.37 13.30
C ASN A 145 11.89 -31.84 13.80
N PRO A 146 12.48 -32.43 14.86
CA PRO A 146 13.71 -31.97 15.48
C PRO A 146 14.92 -31.95 14.53
#